data_AF-A0AAV5GTG2-F1
#
_entry.id   AF-A0AAV5GTG2-F1
#
_cell.length_a   1.000
_cell.length_b   1.000
_cell.length_c   1.000
_cell.angle_alpha   90.00
_cell.angle_beta   90.00
_cell.angle_gamma   90.00
#
_symmetry.space_group_name_H-M   'P 1'
#
loop_
_entity.id
_entity.type
_entity.pdbx_description
1 polymer ?
#
loop_
_entity_poly.entity_id
_entity_poly.type
_entity_poly.pdbx_seq_one_letter_code
_entity_poly.pdbx_strand_id
1 'polypeptide(L)'
;MQPSLAAHLSSRTSRAPTPAQGSSSASTATAHPDLDPLRLRLVQLIDAVTVLHSQLSYLAFHAPTPSSANPGTLPFADLVARYSLLVTHLAALQGLLSSEQDRDKELERERAEGASGGAAGRRRRAERERDHKREKWDALSVVPAEKVDEAKDWIVGMLLRTKQTPEVEASQQALLASLPEPFSSALSSAPSTFPALAADHARLVSLAYDKVLALKEFNSENEEWDWKARVELDDDDADDEDGGLGEKMQVEAQGAGALAWTPQEVQAYLRTGKKPAN
;
A
#
# COMPACT_ATOMS: atom_id res chain seq x y z
N MET A 1 4.87 35.15 66.72
CA MET A 1 4.98 34.16 67.81
C MET A 1 5.05 32.77 67.19
N GLN A 2 6.14 32.04 67.44
CA GLN A 2 6.26 30.58 67.29
C GLN A 2 5.25 29.87 68.23
N PRO A 3 4.85 28.57 68.06
CA PRO A 3 5.70 27.37 67.93
C PRO A 3 5.33 26.44 66.75
N SER A 4 6.16 25.53 66.22
CA SER A 4 7.14 24.56 66.76
C SER A 4 6.55 23.17 67.10
N LEU A 5 6.99 22.19 66.29
CA LEU A 5 7.48 20.83 66.62
C LEU A 5 6.57 19.65 67.05
N ALA A 6 7.07 18.49 66.56
CA ALA A 6 7.00 17.09 67.04
C ALA A 6 5.86 16.22 66.47
N ALA A 7 6.08 15.23 65.60
CA ALA A 7 6.94 14.02 65.66
C ALA A 7 6.43 12.90 66.60
N HIS A 8 5.94 11.81 65.99
CA HIS A 8 5.93 10.43 66.50
C HIS A 8 5.98 9.51 65.26
N LEU A 9 7.12 8.91 64.88
CA LEU A 9 7.64 7.59 65.31
C LEU A 9 6.57 6.49 65.22
N SER A 10 6.56 5.73 64.12
CA SER A 10 7.22 4.41 63.94
C SER A 10 6.50 3.22 64.59
N SER A 11 5.99 2.32 63.76
CA SER A 11 6.15 0.88 63.96
C SER A 11 5.96 0.13 62.63
N ARG A 12 7.10 -0.33 62.10
CA ARG A 12 7.22 -1.45 61.15
C ARG A 12 6.63 -2.71 61.78
N THR A 13 5.79 -3.43 61.06
CA THR A 13 5.68 -4.89 61.22
C THR A 13 6.10 -5.55 59.91
N SER A 14 7.28 -6.12 59.97
CA SER A 14 7.83 -7.09 59.02
C SER A 14 6.94 -8.33 58.95
N ARG A 15 6.60 -8.78 57.74
CA ARG A 15 6.34 -10.19 57.49
C ARG A 15 6.94 -10.59 56.15
N ALA A 16 8.08 -11.28 56.24
CA ALA A 16 8.74 -11.96 55.13
C ALA A 16 7.96 -13.25 54.77
N PRO A 17 8.21 -13.84 53.58
CA PRO A 17 7.30 -14.75 52.90
C PRO A 17 7.52 -16.21 53.28
N THR A 18 6.45 -16.99 53.29
CA THR A 18 6.48 -18.47 53.31
C THR A 18 6.48 -19.00 51.87
N PRO A 19 7.34 -19.98 51.53
CA PRO A 19 7.33 -20.64 50.23
C PRO A 19 6.41 -21.87 50.26
N ALA A 20 5.47 -21.95 49.32
CA ALA A 20 4.80 -23.18 48.92
C ALA A 20 4.69 -23.14 47.40
N GLN A 21 5.62 -23.76 46.68
CA GLN A 21 5.47 -25.10 46.11
C GLN A 21 4.19 -25.27 45.28
N GLY A 22 4.41 -25.34 43.97
CA GLY A 22 3.73 -26.36 43.17
C GLY A 22 2.33 -26.02 42.67
N SER A 23 2.16 -24.87 42.01
CA SER A 23 1.22 -24.81 40.90
C SER A 23 1.99 -24.31 39.69
N SER A 24 2.29 -25.24 38.81
CA SER A 24 2.72 -25.02 37.43
C SER A 24 1.85 -23.93 36.82
N SER A 25 2.34 -22.68 36.88
CA SER A 25 1.94 -21.65 35.96
C SER A 25 2.32 -22.18 34.59
N ALA A 26 1.35 -22.76 33.89
CA ALA A 26 1.38 -22.77 32.45
C ALA A 26 1.55 -21.29 32.06
N SER A 27 2.79 -20.87 31.87
CA SER A 27 3.11 -19.74 31.04
C SER A 27 2.40 -20.07 29.73
N THR A 28 1.25 -19.42 29.51
CA THR A 28 0.73 -19.26 28.16
C THR A 28 1.88 -18.64 27.40
N ALA A 29 2.65 -19.48 26.72
CA ALA A 29 3.64 -19.05 25.76
C ALA A 29 2.84 -18.23 24.76
N THR A 30 2.84 -16.91 24.97
CA THR A 30 2.36 -15.96 23.99
C THR A 30 3.25 -16.20 22.78
N ALA A 31 2.73 -16.94 21.81
CA ALA A 31 3.44 -17.24 20.58
C ALA A 31 3.90 -15.90 20.01
N HIS A 32 5.20 -15.64 20.06
CA HIS A 32 5.78 -14.46 19.45
C HIS A 32 5.41 -14.47 17.97
N PRO A 33 4.98 -13.34 17.39
CA PRO A 33 4.69 -13.29 15.97
C PRO A 33 5.97 -13.65 15.21
N ASP A 34 5.81 -14.45 14.17
CA ASP A 34 6.91 -14.80 13.28
C ASP A 34 7.43 -13.52 12.60
N LEU A 35 8.70 -13.20 12.84
CA LEU A 35 9.37 -12.01 12.33
C LEU A 35 9.93 -12.21 10.92
N ASP A 36 10.07 -13.47 10.46
CA ASP A 36 10.71 -13.77 9.17
C ASP A 36 9.98 -13.17 7.97
N PRO A 37 8.63 -13.19 7.89
CA PRO A 37 7.90 -12.52 6.82
C PRO A 37 8.14 -11.01 6.80
N LEU A 38 8.17 -10.37 7.98
CA LEU A 38 8.43 -8.93 8.10
C LEU A 38 9.86 -8.62 7.65
N ARG A 39 10.83 -9.41 8.12
CA ARG A 39 12.25 -9.29 7.73
C ARG A 39 12.44 -9.42 6.23
N LEU A 40 11.83 -10.42 5.60
CA LEU A 40 11.94 -10.62 4.15
C LEU A 40 11.39 -9.42 3.37
N ARG A 41 10.24 -8.88 3.79
CA ARG A 41 9.64 -7.72 3.13
C ARG A 41 10.46 -6.44 3.34
N LEU A 42 11.05 -6.25 4.51
CA LEU A 42 11.96 -5.13 4.76
C LEU A 42 13.21 -5.23 3.87
N VAL A 43 13.80 -6.43 3.73
CA VAL A 43 14.94 -6.64 2.83
C VAL A 43 14.57 -6.29 1.39
N GLN A 44 13.43 -6.79 0.88
CA GLN A 44 12.96 -6.47 -0.47
C GLN A 44 12.76 -4.97 -0.69
N LEU A 45 12.20 -4.26 0.30
CA LEU A 45 12.03 -2.81 0.23
C LEU A 45 13.39 -2.09 0.21
N ILE A 46 14.31 -2.50 1.09
CA ILE A 46 15.67 -1.93 1.14
C ILE A 46 16.36 -2.14 -0.20
N ASP A 47 16.33 -3.35 -0.76
CA ASP A 47 16.94 -3.65 -2.05
C ASP A 47 16.35 -2.78 -3.17
N ALA A 48 15.02 -2.63 -3.22
CA ALA A 48 14.35 -1.79 -4.21
C ALA A 48 14.75 -0.31 -4.08
N VAL A 49 14.85 0.22 -2.86
CA VAL A 49 15.31 1.59 -2.59
C VAL A 49 16.77 1.77 -2.96
N THR A 50 17.64 0.82 -2.60
CA THR A 50 19.08 0.87 -2.91
C THR A 50 19.32 0.82 -4.42
N VAL A 51 18.57 0.00 -5.15
CA VAL A 51 18.63 -0.04 -6.62
C VAL A 51 18.20 1.30 -7.21
N LEU A 52 17.08 1.88 -6.76
CA LEU A 52 16.66 3.21 -7.25
C LEU A 52 17.71 4.28 -6.93
N HIS A 53 18.23 4.29 -5.70
CA HIS A 53 19.22 5.26 -5.26
C HIS A 53 20.51 5.17 -6.09
N SER A 54 21.06 3.96 -6.24
CA SER A 54 22.29 3.74 -7.03
C SER A 54 22.14 4.21 -8.48
N GLN A 55 20.98 4.04 -9.10
CA GLN A 55 20.73 4.51 -10.46
C GLN A 55 20.60 6.02 -10.56
N LEU A 56 19.90 6.65 -9.62
CA LEU A 56 19.81 8.10 -9.54
C LEU A 56 21.20 8.72 -9.31
N SER A 57 22.01 8.12 -8.42
CA SER A 57 23.39 8.52 -8.18
C SER A 57 24.25 8.33 -9.44
N TYR A 58 24.16 7.17 -10.09
CA TYR A 58 24.90 6.91 -11.34
C TYR A 58 24.57 7.96 -12.41
N LEU A 59 23.30 8.27 -12.62
CA LEU A 59 22.88 9.29 -13.57
C LEU A 59 23.33 10.70 -13.16
N ALA A 60 23.30 11.02 -11.86
CA ALA A 60 23.77 12.30 -11.34
C ALA A 60 25.28 12.52 -11.58
N PHE A 61 26.10 11.45 -11.51
CA PHE A 61 27.55 11.55 -11.66
C PHE A 61 28.08 11.21 -13.06
N HIS A 62 27.33 10.47 -13.87
CA HIS A 62 27.77 9.98 -15.19
C HIS A 62 26.91 10.45 -16.36
N ALA A 63 26.05 11.46 -16.17
CA ALA A 63 25.12 11.99 -17.18
C ALA A 63 25.76 12.03 -18.59
N PRO A 64 25.39 11.09 -19.49
CA PRO A 64 25.87 11.11 -20.85
C PRO A 64 24.99 12.11 -21.60
N THR A 65 25.60 13.20 -22.03
CA THR A 65 25.09 14.18 -23.00
C THR A 65 23.79 14.96 -22.67
N PRO A 66 23.74 16.27 -23.03
CA PRO A 66 22.66 17.20 -22.65
C PRO A 66 21.33 17.02 -23.43
N SER A 67 21.05 15.84 -23.98
CA SER A 67 19.95 15.63 -24.95
C SER A 67 18.61 15.20 -24.33
N SER A 68 18.50 15.07 -23.01
CA SER A 68 17.21 14.93 -22.34
C SER A 68 16.90 16.22 -21.59
N ALA A 69 15.62 16.63 -21.57
CA ALA A 69 15.18 17.86 -20.89
C ALA A 69 15.55 17.90 -19.39
N ASN A 70 15.96 16.76 -18.79
CA ASN A 70 16.38 16.64 -17.40
C ASN A 70 17.62 15.71 -17.28
N PRO A 71 18.84 16.21 -17.53
CA PRO A 71 20.06 15.42 -17.35
C PRO A 71 20.19 14.98 -15.89
N GLY A 72 20.54 13.71 -15.68
CA GLY A 72 20.69 13.14 -14.33
C GLY A 72 19.42 12.55 -13.72
N THR A 73 18.32 12.45 -14.48
CA THR A 73 17.07 11.82 -14.01
C THR A 73 16.68 10.63 -14.88
N LEU A 74 16.01 9.65 -14.26
CA LEU A 74 15.43 8.52 -14.99
C LEU A 74 14.28 9.00 -15.88
N PRO A 75 14.00 8.32 -17.01
CA PRO A 75 12.77 8.52 -17.77
C PRO A 75 11.54 8.40 -16.86
N PHE A 76 10.53 9.23 -17.09
CA PHE A 76 9.35 9.30 -16.21
C PHE A 76 8.65 7.94 -16.06
N ALA A 77 8.52 7.16 -17.14
CA ALA A 77 7.92 5.83 -17.09
C ALA A 77 8.69 4.88 -16.16
N ASP A 78 10.03 4.93 -16.18
CA ASP A 78 10.86 4.10 -15.30
C ASP A 78 10.78 4.55 -13.84
N LEU A 79 10.69 5.87 -13.60
CA LEU A 79 10.49 6.42 -12.28
C LEU A 79 9.15 5.97 -11.69
N VAL A 80 8.08 6.04 -12.47
CA VAL A 80 6.74 5.59 -12.08
C VAL A 80 6.75 4.10 -11.78
N ALA A 81 7.33 3.27 -12.65
CA ALA A 81 7.42 1.83 -12.44
C ALA A 81 8.14 1.49 -11.12
N ARG A 82 9.26 2.17 -10.83
CA ARG A 82 10.02 1.99 -9.59
C ARG A 82 9.26 2.48 -8.36
N TYR A 83 8.57 3.60 -8.47
CA TYR A 83 7.72 4.11 -7.41
C TYR A 83 6.57 3.15 -7.09
N SER A 84 5.88 2.64 -8.11
CA SER A 84 4.81 1.64 -7.95
C SER A 84 5.32 0.35 -7.28
N LEU A 85 6.55 -0.07 -7.57
CA LEU A 85 7.18 -1.20 -6.90
C LEU A 85 7.40 -0.91 -5.40
N LEU A 86 7.90 0.28 -5.05
CA LEU A 86 8.06 0.69 -3.65
C LEU A 86 6.73 0.73 -2.90
N VAL A 87 5.68 1.30 -3.53
CA VAL A 87 4.32 1.33 -2.98
C VAL A 87 3.80 -0.10 -2.74
N THR A 88 4.06 -1.02 -3.66
CA THR A 88 3.66 -2.43 -3.52
C THR A 88 4.35 -3.09 -2.32
N HIS A 89 5.64 -2.85 -2.12
CA HIS A 89 6.37 -3.36 -0.96
C HIS A 89 5.89 -2.75 0.36
N LEU A 90 5.61 -1.44 0.38
CA LEU A 90 5.03 -0.75 1.54
C LEU A 90 3.65 -1.28 1.90
N ALA A 91 2.77 -1.46 0.91
CA ALA A 91 1.45 -2.04 1.12
C ALA A 91 1.54 -3.48 1.66
N ALA A 92 2.49 -4.29 1.18
CA ALA A 92 2.72 -5.63 1.70
C ALA A 92 3.22 -5.62 3.15
N LEU A 93 4.07 -4.67 3.54
CA LEU A 93 4.51 -4.47 4.93
C LEU A 93 3.33 -4.05 5.83
N GLN A 94 2.51 -3.11 5.38
CA GLN A 94 1.32 -2.68 6.11
C GLN A 94 0.36 -3.85 6.34
N GLY A 95 0.18 -4.74 5.36
CA GLY A 95 -0.62 -5.95 5.50
C GLY A 95 -0.10 -6.96 6.55
N LEU A 96 1.20 -6.92 6.88
CA LEU A 96 1.78 -7.74 7.95
C LEU A 96 1.65 -7.07 9.33
N LEU A 97 1.67 -5.74 9.37
CA LEU A 97 1.63 -4.95 10.59
C LEU A 97 0.21 -4.64 11.07
N SER A 98 -0.75 -4.58 10.15
CA SER A 98 -2.14 -4.22 10.38
C SER A 98 -3.07 -5.31 9.85
N SER A 99 -4.19 -5.53 10.55
CA SER A 99 -5.25 -6.41 10.07
C SER A 99 -6.20 -5.74 9.05
N GLU A 100 -5.97 -4.49 8.66
CA GLU A 100 -6.83 -3.76 7.71
C GLU A 100 -7.03 -4.53 6.39
N GLN A 101 -5.95 -5.02 5.78
CA GLN A 101 -6.05 -5.80 4.53
C GLN A 101 -6.75 -7.14 4.71
N ASP A 102 -6.71 -7.72 5.92
CA ASP A 102 -7.43 -8.96 6.21
C ASP A 102 -8.93 -8.68 6.36
N ARG A 103 -9.30 -7.51 6.90
CA ARG A 103 -10.70 -7.07 7.01
C ARG A 103 -11.33 -6.93 5.62
N ASP A 104 -10.62 -6.37 4.66
CA ASP A 104 -11.12 -6.20 3.29
C ASP A 104 -11.37 -7.56 2.60
N LYS A 105 -10.43 -8.50 2.74
CA LYS A 105 -10.57 -9.87 2.20
C LYS A 105 -11.67 -10.67 2.89
N GLU A 106 -11.84 -10.49 4.21
CA GLU A 106 -12.90 -11.14 4.97
C GLU A 106 -14.27 -10.56 4.62
N LEU A 107 -14.36 -9.26 4.32
CA LEU A 107 -15.56 -8.62 3.76
C LEU A 107 -15.94 -9.21 2.40
N GLU A 108 -14.96 -9.40 1.51
CA GLU A 108 -15.19 -10.07 0.22
C GLU A 108 -15.69 -11.51 0.39
N ARG A 109 -15.11 -12.27 1.33
CA ARG A 109 -15.56 -13.64 1.64
C ARG A 109 -16.98 -13.68 2.21
N GLU A 110 -17.35 -12.78 3.13
CA GLU A 110 -18.72 -12.70 3.66
C GLU A 110 -19.72 -12.33 2.55
N ARG A 111 -19.29 -11.50 1.59
CA ARG A 111 -20.08 -11.16 0.39
C ARG A 111 -20.34 -12.41 -0.47
N ALA A 112 -19.34 -13.28 -0.62
CA ALA A 112 -19.46 -14.55 -1.34
C ALA A 112 -20.25 -15.63 -0.57
N GLU A 113 -20.17 -15.66 0.76
CA GLU A 113 -20.82 -16.68 1.62
C GLU A 113 -22.26 -16.32 2.04
N GLY A 114 -22.70 -15.09 1.78
CA GLY A 114 -24.06 -14.62 2.09
C GLY A 114 -24.26 -14.28 3.58
N ALA A 115 -25.03 -13.22 3.81
CA ALA A 115 -25.26 -12.62 5.12
C ALA A 115 -26.07 -13.50 6.08
N SER A 116 -25.48 -14.57 6.61
CA SER A 116 -26.00 -15.37 7.73
C SER A 116 -25.83 -14.61 9.06
N GLY A 117 -26.46 -13.43 9.13
CA GLY A 117 -26.29 -12.42 10.17
C GLY A 117 -27.05 -12.71 11.48
N GLY A 118 -26.68 -13.79 12.17
CA GLY A 118 -27.11 -14.04 13.55
C GLY A 118 -26.28 -13.29 14.60
N ALA A 119 -26.45 -13.64 15.89
CA ALA A 119 -25.62 -13.14 16.99
C ALA A 119 -24.11 -13.43 16.78
N ALA A 120 -23.79 -14.53 16.09
CA ALA A 120 -22.43 -14.86 15.68
C ALA A 120 -21.86 -13.86 14.66
N GLY A 121 -22.69 -13.37 13.72
CA GLY A 121 -22.30 -12.31 12.78
C GLY A 121 -22.05 -10.97 13.47
N ARG A 122 -22.86 -10.62 14.48
CA ARG A 122 -22.62 -9.42 15.32
C ARG A 122 -21.31 -9.52 16.12
N ARG A 123 -21.00 -10.69 16.68
CA ARG A 123 -19.74 -10.93 17.39
C ARG A 123 -18.53 -10.86 16.44
N ARG A 124 -18.61 -11.47 15.25
CA ARG A 124 -17.56 -11.35 14.22
C ARG A 124 -17.36 -9.90 13.76
N ARG A 125 -18.39 -9.07 13.68
CA ARG A 125 -18.26 -7.64 13.35
C ARG A 125 -17.54 -6.85 14.45
N ALA A 126 -17.87 -7.11 15.71
CA ALA A 126 -17.21 -6.46 16.84
C ALA A 126 -15.74 -6.91 17.00
N GLU A 127 -15.43 -8.18 16.73
CA GLU A 127 -14.05 -8.68 16.72
C GLU A 127 -13.26 -8.11 15.52
N ARG A 128 -13.89 -7.89 14.36
CA ARG A 128 -13.26 -7.25 13.18
C ARG A 128 -12.79 -5.82 13.41
N GLU A 129 -13.44 -5.08 14.30
CA GLU A 129 -13.03 -3.70 14.59
C GLU A 129 -11.67 -3.60 15.30
N ARG A 130 -11.21 -4.68 15.93
CA ARG A 130 -9.91 -4.73 16.60
C ARG A 130 -8.80 -5.13 15.65
N ASP A 131 -7.75 -4.33 15.65
CA ASP A 131 -6.50 -4.67 14.96
C ASP A 131 -5.65 -5.61 15.80
N HIS A 132 -6.02 -6.90 15.75
CA HIS A 132 -5.36 -7.97 16.50
C HIS A 132 -3.87 -8.11 16.15
N LYS A 133 -3.45 -7.73 14.93
CA LYS A 133 -2.04 -7.75 14.55
C LYS A 133 -1.32 -6.62 15.27
N ARG A 134 -1.85 -5.41 15.21
CA ARG A 134 -1.28 -4.25 15.91
C ARG A 134 -1.24 -4.45 17.41
N GLU A 135 -2.29 -4.99 18.04
CA GLU A 135 -2.27 -5.33 19.47
C GLU A 135 -1.17 -6.34 19.83
N LYS A 136 -0.93 -7.34 18.97
CA LYS A 136 0.18 -8.29 19.15
C LYS A 136 1.54 -7.61 19.03
N TRP A 137 1.70 -6.69 18.08
CA TRP A 137 2.93 -5.92 17.91
C TRP A 137 3.16 -4.95 19.07
N ASP A 138 2.12 -4.27 19.55
CA ASP A 138 2.17 -3.36 20.69
C ASP A 138 2.50 -4.10 22.00
N ALA A 139 2.14 -5.39 22.10
CA ALA A 139 2.50 -6.25 23.22
C ALA A 139 3.98 -6.71 23.21
N LEU A 140 4.71 -6.51 22.11
CA LEU A 140 6.12 -6.88 22.02
C LEU A 140 7.02 -5.75 22.53
N SER A 141 7.89 -6.08 23.48
CA SER A 141 9.00 -5.20 23.88
C SER A 141 10.31 -5.72 23.30
N VAL A 142 11.07 -4.83 22.64
CA VAL A 142 12.42 -5.14 22.13
C VAL A 142 13.46 -4.55 23.07
N VAL A 143 14.30 -5.41 23.66
CA VAL A 143 15.37 -5.05 24.59
C VAL A 143 16.65 -5.77 24.17
N PRO A 144 17.84 -5.17 24.33
CA PRO A 144 19.10 -5.87 24.09
C PRO A 144 19.19 -7.15 24.91
N ALA A 145 19.53 -8.27 24.27
CA ALA A 145 19.63 -9.57 24.92
C ALA A 145 20.83 -9.67 25.87
N GLU A 146 21.91 -8.93 25.57
CA GLU A 146 23.14 -8.90 26.34
C GLU A 146 23.45 -7.48 26.83
N LYS A 147 24.28 -7.39 27.87
CA LYS A 147 24.79 -6.10 28.36
C LYS A 147 25.64 -5.46 27.27
N VAL A 148 25.21 -4.30 26.82
CA VAL A 148 25.89 -3.51 25.79
C VAL A 148 27.02 -2.73 26.46
N ASP A 149 28.18 -2.69 25.81
CA ASP A 149 29.30 -1.83 26.19
C ASP A 149 28.88 -0.35 26.14
N GLU A 150 29.23 0.45 27.15
CA GLU A 150 28.89 1.87 27.24
C GLU A 150 29.38 2.65 26.01
N ALA A 151 30.51 2.25 25.41
CA ALA A 151 31.03 2.86 24.18
C ALA A 151 30.12 2.65 22.95
N LYS A 152 29.26 1.62 22.97
CA LYS A 152 28.35 1.24 21.87
C LYS A 152 26.88 1.50 22.19
N ASP A 153 26.57 1.96 23.40
CA ASP A 153 25.20 2.19 23.86
C ASP A 153 24.44 3.18 22.96
N TRP A 154 25.14 4.19 22.41
CA TRP A 154 24.56 5.14 21.47
C TRP A 154 24.04 4.48 20.17
N ILE A 155 24.70 3.42 19.68
CA ILE A 155 24.27 2.68 18.48
C ILE A 155 22.97 1.96 18.77
N VAL A 156 22.89 1.32 19.93
CA VAL A 156 21.68 0.61 20.38
C VAL A 156 20.54 1.59 20.58
N GLY A 157 20.82 2.75 21.19
CA GLY A 157 19.87 3.85 21.30
C GLY A 157 19.36 4.34 19.94
N MET A 158 20.21 4.37 18.90
CA MET A 158 19.78 4.69 17.54
C MET A 158 18.96 3.58 16.88
N LEU A 159 19.33 2.32 17.06
CA LEU A 159 18.63 1.17 16.47
C LEU A 159 17.25 0.92 17.09
N LEU A 160 17.11 1.18 18.39
CA LEU A 160 15.85 1.04 19.13
C LEU A 160 15.06 2.35 19.21
N ARG A 161 15.48 3.38 18.47
CA ARG A 161 14.79 4.68 18.45
C ARG A 161 13.40 4.53 17.84
N THR A 162 12.38 4.93 18.59
CA THR A 162 10.98 5.01 18.13
C THR A 162 10.52 6.44 17.80
N LYS A 163 11.36 7.45 18.08
CA LYS A 163 11.07 8.84 17.72
C LYS A 163 11.04 8.99 16.20
N GLN A 164 9.99 9.64 15.72
CA GLN A 164 9.82 9.96 14.30
C GLN A 164 10.92 10.92 13.82
N THR A 165 11.03 11.06 12.50
CA THR A 165 11.92 12.05 11.90
C THR A 165 11.30 13.45 12.03
N PRO A 166 12.11 14.50 12.17
CA PRO A 166 11.61 15.85 12.42
C PRO A 166 10.70 16.36 11.29
N GLU A 167 10.93 15.94 10.04
CA GLU A 167 10.08 16.29 8.90
C GLU A 167 8.68 15.70 9.03
N VAL A 168 8.59 14.45 9.52
CA VAL A 168 7.31 13.77 9.74
C VAL A 168 6.57 14.44 10.90
N GLU A 169 7.25 14.73 12.01
CA GLU A 169 6.65 15.44 13.15
C GLU A 169 6.14 16.83 12.74
N ALA A 170 6.94 17.59 11.96
CA ALA A 170 6.54 18.90 11.45
C ALA A 170 5.32 18.80 10.52
N SER A 171 5.27 17.80 9.63
CA SER A 171 4.13 17.60 8.73
C SER A 171 2.85 17.21 9.49
N GLN A 172 2.96 16.39 10.53
CA GLN A 172 1.83 16.04 11.40
C GLN A 172 1.34 17.26 12.18
N GLN A 173 2.25 18.07 12.72
CA GLN A 173 1.87 19.31 13.40
C GLN A 173 1.19 20.30 12.46
N ALA A 174 1.69 20.44 11.23
CA ALA A 174 1.07 21.27 10.21
C ALA A 174 -0.33 20.77 9.83
N LEU A 175 -0.50 19.45 9.68
CA LEU A 175 -1.80 18.82 9.42
C LEU A 175 -2.77 19.09 10.58
N LEU A 176 -2.33 18.88 11.82
CA LEU A 176 -3.14 19.15 13.01
C LEU A 176 -3.53 20.63 13.11
N ALA A 177 -2.61 21.54 12.79
CA ALA A 177 -2.87 22.98 12.77
C ALA A 177 -3.80 23.41 11.62
N SER A 178 -3.85 22.64 10.53
CA SER A 178 -4.73 22.91 9.39
C SER A 178 -6.17 22.43 9.60
N LEU A 179 -6.45 21.70 10.67
CA LEU A 179 -7.79 21.19 10.94
C LEU A 179 -8.76 22.34 11.25
N PRO A 180 -9.90 22.43 10.54
CA PRO A 180 -10.91 23.44 10.83
C PRO A 180 -11.55 23.21 12.20
N GLU A 181 -12.01 24.28 12.87
CA GLU A 181 -12.96 24.12 13.98
C GLU A 181 -14.28 23.57 13.42
N PRO A 182 -14.90 22.51 14.00
CA PRO A 182 -14.78 22.00 15.37
C PRO A 182 -13.79 20.83 15.58
N PHE A 183 -13.06 20.41 14.55
CA PHE A 183 -12.21 19.22 14.58
C PHE A 183 -11.00 19.43 15.52
N SER A 184 -10.41 20.63 15.49
CA SER A 184 -9.36 21.06 16.41
C SER A 184 -9.81 21.01 17.89
N SER A 185 -10.96 21.61 18.22
CA SER A 185 -11.50 21.59 19.59
C SER A 185 -11.89 20.19 20.08
N ALA A 186 -12.39 19.33 19.21
CA ALA A 186 -12.79 17.96 19.57
C ALA A 186 -11.59 17.05 19.87
N LEU A 187 -10.48 17.20 19.12
CA LEU A 187 -9.22 16.53 19.41
C LEU A 187 -8.66 16.90 20.80
N SER A 188 -8.90 18.12 21.25
CA SER A 188 -8.40 18.65 22.53
C SER A 188 -9.33 18.36 23.73
N SER A 189 -10.65 18.25 23.52
CA SER A 189 -11.64 18.25 24.60
C SER A 189 -12.30 16.90 24.94
N ALA A 190 -12.51 15.98 23.97
CA ALA A 190 -13.03 14.63 24.26
C ALA A 190 -12.96 13.70 23.03
N PRO A 191 -12.17 12.61 23.07
CA PRO A 191 -11.99 11.70 21.93
C PRO A 191 -13.16 10.74 21.66
N SER A 192 -14.31 10.86 22.33
CA SER A 192 -15.37 9.84 22.28
C SER A 192 -16.32 9.93 21.08
N THR A 193 -16.46 11.10 20.44
CA THR A 193 -17.38 11.31 19.30
C THR A 193 -16.72 11.12 17.93
N PHE A 194 -15.42 11.35 17.84
CA PHE A 194 -14.66 11.21 16.58
C PHE A 194 -14.57 9.78 16.04
N PRO A 195 -14.27 8.76 16.86
CA PRO A 195 -14.20 7.38 16.40
C PRO A 195 -15.52 6.89 15.82
N ALA A 196 -16.66 7.34 16.38
CA ALA A 196 -17.99 7.01 15.87
C ALA A 196 -18.25 7.67 14.51
N LEU A 197 -17.94 8.96 14.35
CA LEU A 197 -18.09 9.66 13.06
C LEU A 197 -17.15 9.08 11.99
N ALA A 198 -15.91 8.74 12.35
CA ALA A 198 -14.96 8.10 11.44
C ALA A 198 -15.46 6.70 11.02
N ALA A 199 -16.04 5.93 11.94
CA ALA A 199 -16.67 4.65 11.62
C ALA A 199 -17.88 4.79 10.70
N ASP A 200 -18.73 5.81 10.93
CA ASP A 200 -19.87 6.12 10.05
C ASP A 200 -19.41 6.56 8.66
N HIS A 201 -18.38 7.41 8.58
CA HIS A 201 -17.78 7.82 7.32
C HIS A 201 -17.18 6.62 6.57
N ALA A 202 -16.39 5.78 7.25
CA ALA A 202 -15.85 4.56 6.68
C ALA A 202 -16.96 3.65 6.13
N ARG A 203 -18.05 3.49 6.88
CA ARG A 203 -19.23 2.73 6.44
C ARG A 203 -19.87 3.32 5.19
N LEU A 204 -20.01 4.65 5.10
CA LEU A 204 -20.56 5.32 3.92
C LEU A 204 -19.66 5.14 2.70
N VAL A 205 -18.34 5.25 2.87
CA VAL A 205 -17.37 5.01 1.80
C VAL A 205 -17.43 3.55 1.33
N SER A 206 -17.48 2.58 2.25
CA SER A 206 -17.65 1.17 1.90
C SER A 206 -18.95 0.93 1.13
N LEU A 207 -20.06 1.54 1.56
CA LEU A 207 -21.35 1.41 0.89
C LEU A 207 -21.35 2.06 -0.50
N ALA A 208 -20.67 3.19 -0.66
CA ALA A 208 -20.48 3.82 -1.97
C ALA A 208 -19.64 2.95 -2.90
N TYR A 209 -18.56 2.37 -2.39
CA TYR A 209 -17.73 1.40 -3.12
C TYR A 209 -18.53 0.16 -3.52
N ASP A 210 -19.34 -0.40 -2.60
CA ASP A 210 -20.23 -1.53 -2.88
C ASP A 210 -21.25 -1.19 -3.97
N LYS A 211 -21.81 0.03 -3.96
CA LYS A 211 -22.71 0.48 -5.03
C LYS A 211 -22.00 0.58 -6.37
N VAL A 212 -20.77 1.09 -6.40
CA VAL A 212 -19.98 1.19 -7.64
C VAL A 212 -19.64 -0.20 -8.18
N LEU A 213 -19.27 -1.15 -7.32
CA LEU A 213 -19.03 -2.54 -7.72
C LEU A 213 -20.31 -3.22 -8.19
N ALA A 214 -21.43 -3.09 -7.48
CA ALA A 214 -22.71 -3.64 -7.90
C ALA A 214 -23.17 -3.06 -9.23
N LEU A 215 -22.95 -1.76 -9.47
CA LEU A 215 -23.19 -1.15 -10.78
C LEU A 215 -22.28 -1.73 -11.85
N LYS A 216 -21.00 -1.98 -11.55
CA LYS A 216 -20.06 -2.62 -12.48
C LYS A 216 -20.48 -4.06 -12.82
N GLU A 217 -20.93 -4.83 -11.83
CA GLU A 217 -21.39 -6.22 -11.99
C GLU A 217 -22.73 -6.29 -12.73
N PHE A 218 -23.70 -5.44 -12.38
CA PHE A 218 -24.97 -5.32 -13.09
C PHE A 218 -24.78 -4.90 -14.55
N ASN A 219 -23.81 -4.03 -14.82
CA ASN A 219 -23.47 -3.63 -16.18
C ASN A 219 -22.75 -4.75 -16.95
N SER A 220 -21.96 -5.61 -16.27
CA SER A 220 -21.25 -6.73 -16.91
C SER A 220 -22.14 -7.87 -17.41
N GLU A 221 -23.36 -8.00 -16.90
CA GLU A 221 -24.36 -8.96 -17.41
C GLU A 221 -25.10 -8.42 -18.64
N ASN A 222 -25.00 -7.11 -18.95
CA ASN A 222 -25.81 -6.48 -19.99
C ASN A 222 -25.02 -5.67 -21.04
N GLU A 223 -23.72 -5.45 -20.88
CA GLU A 223 -22.80 -4.90 -21.88
C GLU A 223 -21.35 -5.11 -21.41
N GLU A 224 -20.55 -5.89 -22.14
CA GLU A 224 -19.09 -5.83 -22.00
C GLU A 224 -18.65 -4.45 -22.47
N TRP A 225 -18.36 -3.54 -21.53
CA TRP A 225 -17.70 -2.28 -21.84
C TRP A 225 -16.29 -2.59 -22.31
N ASP A 226 -16.14 -2.85 -23.61
CA ASP A 226 -14.83 -2.89 -24.25
C ASP A 226 -14.28 -1.46 -24.29
N TRP A 227 -13.66 -1.05 -23.19
CA TRP A 227 -12.95 0.22 -23.08
C TRP A 227 -11.76 0.32 -24.07
N LYS A 228 -11.42 -0.75 -24.79
CA LYS A 228 -10.48 -0.73 -25.92
C LYS A 228 -11.18 -0.66 -27.27
N ALA A 229 -12.48 -0.93 -27.36
CA ALA A 229 -13.26 -0.63 -28.55
C ALA A 229 -13.28 0.89 -28.65
N ARG A 230 -12.53 1.39 -29.63
CA ARG A 230 -12.55 2.80 -29.97
C ARG A 230 -14.00 3.17 -30.21
N VAL A 231 -14.46 4.22 -29.54
CA VAL A 231 -15.67 4.93 -29.92
C VAL A 231 -15.43 5.41 -31.35
N GLU A 232 -15.86 4.62 -32.33
CA GLU A 232 -16.19 5.15 -33.63
C GLU A 232 -17.37 6.06 -33.34
N LEU A 233 -17.09 7.37 -33.31
CA LEU A 233 -18.14 8.38 -33.38
C LEU A 233 -18.86 8.09 -34.70
N ASP A 234 -20.10 7.62 -34.61
CA ASP A 234 -21.01 7.60 -35.76
C ASP A 234 -21.07 9.04 -36.32
N ASP A 235 -20.29 9.28 -37.36
CA ASP A 235 -20.41 10.44 -38.25
C ASP A 235 -21.44 10.16 -39.36
N ASP A 236 -22.42 9.28 -39.12
CA ASP A 236 -23.45 8.88 -40.09
C ASP A 236 -24.79 9.57 -39.80
N ASP A 237 -24.77 10.91 -39.86
CA ASP A 237 -25.89 11.70 -40.39
C ASP A 237 -25.49 12.23 -41.78
N ALA A 238 -24.92 11.36 -42.61
CA ALA A 238 -24.72 11.60 -44.03
C ALA A 238 -25.46 10.50 -44.79
N ASP A 239 -26.63 10.88 -45.31
CA ASP A 239 -27.40 10.16 -46.32
C ASP A 239 -26.48 9.42 -47.31
N ASP A 240 -26.46 8.09 -47.28
CA ASP A 240 -26.30 7.29 -48.49
C ASP A 240 -26.87 5.88 -48.26
N GLU A 241 -27.95 5.61 -49.00
CA GLU A 241 -28.49 4.27 -49.22
C GLU A 241 -27.40 3.40 -49.88
N ASP A 242 -26.94 2.35 -49.19
CA ASP A 242 -26.77 0.96 -49.69
C ASP A 242 -25.72 0.18 -48.87
N GLY A 243 -26.07 -1.04 -48.46
CA GLY A 243 -25.11 -2.10 -48.18
C GLY A 243 -24.31 -2.02 -46.87
N GLY A 244 -24.85 -2.59 -45.80
CA GLY A 244 -24.07 -2.87 -44.59
C GLY A 244 -22.85 -3.77 -44.82
N LEU A 245 -21.78 -3.55 -44.07
CA LEU A 245 -20.71 -4.50 -43.73
C LEU A 245 -19.69 -3.80 -42.81
N GLY A 246 -20.02 -3.75 -41.52
CA GLY A 246 -19.01 -3.57 -40.49
C GLY A 246 -18.06 -4.78 -40.47
N GLU A 247 -16.77 -4.50 -40.36
CA GLU A 247 -15.73 -5.42 -39.90
C GLU A 247 -15.22 -6.52 -40.86
N LYS A 248 -14.71 -6.15 -42.03
CA LYS A 248 -13.58 -6.88 -42.66
C LYS A 248 -12.66 -5.93 -43.43
N MET A 249 -11.71 -5.31 -42.72
CA MET A 249 -10.49 -4.81 -43.35
C MET A 249 -9.27 -5.53 -42.78
N GLN A 250 -9.35 -6.87 -42.70
CA GLN A 250 -8.16 -7.66 -43.03
C GLN A 250 -7.95 -7.45 -44.52
N VAL A 251 -6.88 -6.75 -44.87
CA VAL A 251 -6.36 -6.72 -46.23
C VAL A 251 -5.93 -8.15 -46.56
N GLU A 252 -6.88 -8.97 -47.03
CA GLU A 252 -6.60 -10.14 -47.84
C GLU A 252 -5.86 -9.62 -49.08
N ALA A 253 -4.53 -9.69 -49.02
CA ALA A 253 -3.66 -9.60 -50.19
C ALA A 253 -3.82 -10.88 -51.04
N GLN A 254 -5.04 -11.11 -51.52
CA GLN A 254 -5.38 -12.19 -52.43
C GLN A 254 -6.14 -11.65 -53.64
N GLY A 255 -5.54 -10.64 -54.27
CA GLY A 255 -5.83 -10.18 -55.62
C GLY A 255 -4.53 -10.12 -56.41
N ALA A 256 -4.21 -11.20 -57.12
CA ALA A 256 -3.03 -11.31 -57.97
C ALA A 256 -3.03 -10.23 -59.07
N GLY A 257 -1.90 -9.54 -59.26
CA GLY A 257 -1.72 -8.66 -60.42
C GLY A 257 -0.40 -7.90 -60.52
N ALA A 258 0.34 -7.70 -59.44
CA ALA A 258 1.70 -7.17 -59.50
C ALA A 258 2.55 -7.72 -58.35
N LEU A 259 3.49 -8.61 -58.66
CA LEU A 259 4.51 -9.05 -57.71
C LEU A 259 5.28 -7.81 -57.23
N ALA A 260 5.07 -7.44 -55.97
CA ALA A 260 5.80 -6.35 -55.35
C ALA A 260 7.30 -6.72 -55.35
N TRP A 261 8.12 -5.88 -55.98
CA TRP A 261 9.57 -6.08 -56.02
C TRP A 261 10.10 -6.21 -54.60
N THR A 262 10.89 -7.25 -54.37
CA THR A 262 11.52 -7.42 -53.06
C THR A 262 12.52 -6.27 -52.83
N PRO A 263 12.79 -5.87 -51.57
CA PRO A 263 13.73 -4.80 -51.26
C PRO A 263 15.13 -5.03 -51.86
N GLN A 264 15.50 -6.30 -52.07
CA GLN A 264 16.77 -6.71 -52.66
C GLN A 264 16.79 -6.48 -54.18
N GLU A 265 15.70 -6.76 -54.89
CA GLU A 265 15.55 -6.50 -56.32
C GLU A 265 15.53 -5.00 -56.62
N VAL A 266 14.90 -4.20 -55.76
CA VAL A 266 14.93 -2.73 -55.84
C VAL A 266 16.38 -2.22 -55.73
N GLN A 267 17.15 -2.73 -54.77
CA GLN A 267 18.57 -2.34 -54.64
C GLN A 267 19.42 -2.78 -55.83
N ALA A 268 19.15 -3.96 -56.40
CA ALA A 268 19.86 -4.45 -57.58
C ALA A 268 19.54 -3.60 -58.83
N TYR A 269 18.28 -3.19 -59.00
CA TYR A 269 17.86 -2.29 -60.07
C TYR A 269 18.53 -0.92 -59.95
N LEU A 270 18.55 -0.32 -58.76
CA LEU A 270 19.19 0.98 -58.53
C LEU A 270 20.69 0.97 -58.83
N ARG A 271 21.36 -0.17 -58.65
CA ARG A 271 22.80 -0.29 -58.93
C ARG A 271 23.13 -0.64 -60.38
N THR A 272 22.27 -1.40 -61.06
CA THR A 272 22.62 -2.00 -62.36
C THR A 272 21.73 -1.53 -63.51
N GLY A 273 20.63 -0.83 -63.23
CA GLY A 273 19.64 -0.36 -64.20
C GLY A 273 18.83 -1.48 -64.88
N LYS A 274 19.06 -2.75 -64.53
CA LYS A 274 18.37 -3.90 -65.14
C LYS A 274 17.17 -4.30 -64.28
N LYS A 275 15.98 -4.28 -64.89
CA LYS A 275 14.74 -4.69 -64.21
C LYS A 275 14.83 -6.19 -63.85
N PRO A 276 14.32 -6.59 -62.66
CA PRO A 276 14.22 -7.99 -62.30
C PRO A 276 13.33 -8.73 -63.31
N ALA A 277 13.78 -9.90 -63.74
CA ALA A 277 12.98 -10.78 -64.59
C ALA A 277 12.04 -11.57 -63.67
N ASN A 278 10.73 -11.40 -63.87
CA ASN A 278 9.70 -12.18 -63.17
C ASN A 278 9.86 -13.69 -63.39
#